data_AF-A0A925B6W2-F1
#
_entry.id   AF-A0A925B6W2-F1
#
_cell.length_a   1.000
_cell.length_b   1.000
_cell.length_c   1.000
_cell.angle_alpha   90.00
_cell.angle_beta   90.00
_cell.angle_gamma   90.00
#
_symmetry.space_group_name_H-M   'P 1'
#
loop_
_entity.id
_entity.type
_entity.pdbx_description
1 polymer ?
#
loop_
_entity_poly.entity_id
_entity_poly.type
_entity_poly.pdbx_seq_one_letter_code
_entity_poly.pdbx_strand_id
1 'polypeptide(L)'
;MTQNIATGCTVVLNHAGAELVAGSRPPAVTLHDWWSYLVVSAHGGRLITDATPTVLYRQHAGNVVGAPRSMARRALGAVQRGPGVFMAVLRGHVAALRDQPHLLSPDAAAALDVVSAGLSGGVLRRVAALRLGGLSRQTWHETLLFRWWFLVG
;
A
#
# COMPACT_ATOMS: atom_id res chain seq x y z
N MET A 1 -2.83 1.61 -1.35
CA MET A 1 -1.68 2.20 -0.60
C MET A 1 -1.53 1.73 0.83
N THR A 2 -2.60 1.42 1.56
CA THR A 2 -2.54 1.03 2.99
C THR A 2 -2.04 -0.39 3.25
N GLN A 3 -2.04 -1.27 2.24
CA GLN A 3 -1.53 -2.63 2.30
C GLN A 3 -1.23 -3.17 0.91
N ASN A 4 -0.40 -4.21 0.79
CA ASN A 4 -0.32 -4.96 -0.44
C ASN A 4 -1.53 -5.89 -0.59
N ILE A 5 -2.32 -5.71 -1.64
CA ILE A 5 -3.47 -6.56 -1.99
C ILE A 5 -3.20 -7.47 -3.18
N ALA A 6 -2.12 -7.23 -3.91
CA ALA A 6 -1.75 -7.92 -5.12
C ALA A 6 -0.51 -8.77 -4.81
N THR A 7 -0.68 -10.08 -4.72
CA THR A 7 0.45 -10.99 -4.51
C THR A 7 1.18 -11.18 -5.83
N GLY A 8 2.48 -10.91 -5.90
CA GLY A 8 3.20 -10.86 -7.17
C GLY A 8 3.02 -12.08 -8.09
N CYS A 9 2.90 -13.29 -7.53
CA CYS A 9 2.68 -14.52 -8.31
C CYS A 9 1.30 -14.63 -8.98
N THR A 10 0.37 -13.71 -8.71
CA THR A 10 -0.98 -13.67 -9.29
C THR A 10 -1.24 -12.38 -10.07
N VAL A 11 -0.22 -11.52 -10.24
CA VAL A 11 -0.35 -10.26 -10.98
C VAL A 11 -0.04 -10.47 -12.45
N VAL A 12 -0.94 -9.99 -13.31
CA VAL A 12 -0.73 -9.87 -14.76
C VAL A 12 -0.92 -8.41 -15.14
N LEU A 13 0.00 -7.89 -15.95
CA LEU A 13 -0.04 -6.53 -16.49
C LEU A 13 -0.19 -6.59 -18.00
N ASN A 14 -1.00 -5.69 -18.58
CA ASN A 14 -0.94 -5.46 -20.01
C ASN A 14 0.36 -4.73 -20.37
N HIS A 15 0.64 -4.60 -21.67
CA HIS A 15 1.88 -3.99 -22.16
C HIS A 15 2.08 -2.57 -21.61
N ALA A 16 1.07 -1.70 -21.72
CA ALA A 16 1.14 -0.33 -21.19
C ALA A 16 1.39 -0.27 -19.68
N GLY A 17 0.75 -1.14 -18.90
CA GLY A 17 0.97 -1.23 -17.44
C GLY A 17 2.37 -1.70 -17.10
N ALA A 18 2.91 -2.65 -17.87
CA ALA A 18 4.29 -3.13 -17.69
C ALA A 18 5.32 -2.03 -18.01
N GLU A 19 5.13 -1.28 -19.10
CA GLU A 19 5.99 -0.15 -19.45
C GLU A 19 5.94 0.97 -18.41
N LEU A 20 4.74 1.32 -17.94
CA LEU A 20 4.54 2.31 -16.90
C LEU A 20 5.28 1.93 -15.61
N VAL A 21 5.17 0.67 -15.18
CA VAL A 21 5.87 0.18 -13.98
C VAL A 21 7.38 0.16 -14.21
N ALA A 22 7.85 -0.29 -15.37
CA ALA A 22 9.28 -0.35 -15.69
C ALA A 22 9.93 1.05 -15.76
N GLY A 23 9.19 2.06 -16.21
CA GLY A 23 9.62 3.46 -16.22
C GLY A 23 9.55 4.16 -14.86
N SER A 24 8.95 3.53 -13.85
CA SER A 24 8.77 4.12 -12.52
C SER A 24 9.90 3.76 -11.55
N ARG A 25 10.11 4.61 -10.55
CA ARG A 25 11.14 4.44 -9.51
C ARG A 25 10.50 4.08 -8.17
N PRO A 26 10.62 2.83 -7.68
CA PRO A 26 10.10 2.43 -6.38
C PRO A 26 10.89 3.05 -5.22
N PRO A 27 10.27 3.26 -4.04
CA PRO A 27 11.02 3.58 -2.83
C PRO A 27 11.87 2.40 -2.37
N ALA A 28 12.93 2.67 -1.60
CA ALA A 28 13.92 1.66 -1.18
C ALA A 28 13.33 0.48 -0.40
N VAL A 29 12.28 0.71 0.39
CA VAL A 29 11.64 -0.32 1.23
C VAL A 29 10.23 -0.58 0.70
N THR A 30 10.15 -1.38 -0.36
CA THR A 30 8.87 -1.84 -0.89
C THR A 30 8.96 -3.21 -1.56
N LEU A 31 7.80 -3.83 -1.75
CA LEU A 31 7.67 -5.02 -2.57
C LEU A 31 7.31 -4.59 -3.99
N HIS A 32 7.86 -5.28 -4.99
CA HIS A 32 7.64 -4.95 -6.39
C HIS A 32 6.16 -5.03 -6.77
N ASP A 33 5.43 -6.03 -6.27
CA ASP A 33 4.00 -6.21 -6.49
C ASP A 33 3.15 -5.09 -5.88
N TRP A 34 3.51 -4.65 -4.67
CA TRP A 34 2.92 -3.48 -4.03
C TRP A 34 3.14 -2.23 -4.89
N TRP A 35 4.39 -1.98 -5.29
CA TRP A 35 4.70 -0.83 -6.13
C TRP A 35 3.96 -0.86 -7.47
N SER A 36 3.96 -2.00 -8.16
CA SER A 36 3.29 -2.18 -9.45
C SER A 36 1.81 -1.82 -9.38
N TYR A 37 1.06 -2.37 -8.42
CA TYR A 37 -0.37 -2.05 -8.33
C TYR A 37 -0.58 -0.57 -7.96
N LEU A 38 0.30 0.05 -7.17
CA LEU A 38 0.19 1.47 -6.82
C LEU A 38 0.38 2.37 -8.02
N VAL A 39 1.42 2.13 -8.81
CA VAL A 39 1.71 2.91 -10.02
C VAL A 39 0.55 2.82 -11.00
N VAL A 40 0.06 1.61 -11.26
CA VAL A 40 -1.09 1.41 -12.16
C VAL A 40 -2.35 2.08 -11.60
N SER A 41 -2.64 1.94 -10.31
CA SER A 41 -3.80 2.59 -9.67
C SER A 41 -3.71 4.11 -9.73
N ALA A 42 -2.53 4.66 -9.44
CA ALA A 42 -2.29 6.09 -9.40
C ALA A 42 -2.38 6.72 -10.80
N HIS A 43 -2.03 5.97 -11.84
CA HIS A 43 -2.19 6.39 -13.23
C HIS A 43 -3.63 6.28 -13.75
N GLY A 44 -4.59 5.88 -12.90
CA GLY A 44 -5.98 5.67 -13.30
C GLY A 44 -6.22 4.34 -14.03
N GLY A 45 -5.26 3.41 -13.97
CA GLY A 45 -5.42 2.07 -14.50
C GLY A 45 -6.52 1.30 -13.77
N ARG A 46 -7.18 0.38 -14.48
CA ARG A 46 -8.23 -0.46 -13.91
C ARG A 46 -7.62 -1.72 -13.30
N LEU A 47 -7.93 -1.96 -12.03
CA LEU A 47 -7.56 -3.19 -11.33
C LEU A 47 -8.74 -4.16 -11.37
N ILE A 48 -8.50 -5.35 -11.91
CA ILE A 48 -9.49 -6.43 -11.98
C ILE A 48 -8.99 -7.55 -11.08
N THR A 49 -9.81 -7.93 -10.10
CA THR A 49 -9.48 -8.99 -9.14
C THR A 49 -10.43 -10.16 -9.33
N ASP A 50 -9.89 -11.37 -9.43
CA ASP A 50 -10.66 -12.61 -9.31
C ASP A 50 -10.73 -13.01 -7.83
N ALA A 51 -11.94 -13.28 -7.33
CA ALA A 51 -12.15 -13.75 -5.97
C ALA A 51 -11.79 -15.24 -5.80
N THR A 52 -11.64 -15.98 -6.91
CA THR A 52 -11.38 -17.41 -6.93
C THR A 52 -9.88 -17.68 -6.83
N PRO A 53 -9.39 -18.37 -5.78
CA PRO A 53 -8.00 -18.77 -5.71
C PRO A 53 -7.71 -19.88 -6.74
N THR A 54 -6.84 -19.61 -7.71
CA THR A 54 -6.52 -20.55 -8.81
C THR A 54 -5.09 -21.09 -8.77
N VAL A 55 -4.25 -20.60 -7.84
CA VAL A 55 -2.83 -20.96 -7.77
C VAL A 55 -2.45 -21.45 -6.37
N LEU A 56 -1.80 -22.60 -6.29
CA LEU A 56 -1.18 -23.09 -5.05
C LEU A 56 0.21 -22.47 -4.88
N TYR A 57 0.38 -21.59 -3.90
CA TYR A 57 1.66 -20.97 -3.60
C TYR A 57 2.45 -21.78 -2.56
N ARG A 58 3.64 -22.24 -2.93
CA ARG A 58 4.54 -22.98 -2.02
C ARG A 58 5.21 -21.99 -1.06
N GLN A 59 5.01 -22.17 0.25
CA GLN A 59 5.71 -21.38 1.28
C GLN A 59 6.95 -22.13 1.79
N HIS A 60 8.08 -21.42 1.85
CA HIS A 60 9.33 -21.90 2.43
C HIS A 60 9.63 -21.16 3.74
N ALA A 61 10.39 -21.77 4.65
CA ALA A 61 10.72 -21.17 5.95
C ALA A 61 11.51 -19.84 5.83
N GLY A 62 12.21 -19.63 4.71
CA GLY A 62 12.97 -18.40 4.42
C GLY A 62 12.19 -17.31 3.67
N ASN A 63 10.86 -17.41 3.54
CA ASN A 63 10.08 -16.39 2.82
C ASN A 63 10.12 -15.04 3.56
N VAL A 64 10.49 -13.97 2.84
CA VAL A 64 10.48 -12.58 3.33
C VAL A 64 9.06 -12.15 3.76
N VAL A 65 8.04 -12.67 3.08
CA VAL A 65 6.63 -12.51 3.43
C VAL A 65 5.98 -13.90 3.49
N GLY A 66 5.66 -14.34 4.70
CA GLY A 66 4.93 -15.58 4.97
C GLY A 66 3.70 -15.32 5.83
N ALA A 67 2.71 -16.21 5.79
CA ALA A 67 1.55 -16.13 6.68
C ALA A 67 1.82 -16.99 7.93
N PRO A 68 2.05 -16.40 9.12
CA PRO A 68 2.00 -17.19 10.34
C PRO A 68 0.61 -17.81 10.46
N ARG A 69 0.53 -19.13 10.67
CA ARG A 69 -0.74 -19.86 10.78
C ARG A 69 -1.60 -19.40 11.99
N SER A 70 -1.05 -18.60 12.90
CA SER A 70 -1.72 -18.08 14.08
C SER A 70 -1.97 -16.58 13.98
N MET A 71 -3.24 -16.17 14.10
CA MET A 71 -3.65 -14.76 14.19
C MET A 71 -2.98 -14.04 15.36
N ALA A 72 -2.78 -14.72 16.50
CA ALA A 72 -2.10 -14.15 17.66
C ALA A 72 -0.63 -13.81 17.36
N ARG A 73 0.10 -14.69 16.65
CA ARG A 73 1.47 -14.40 16.21
C ARG A 73 1.54 -13.26 15.20
N ARG A 74 0.55 -13.14 14.29
CA ARG A 74 0.43 -12.01 13.37
C ARG A 74 0.22 -10.69 14.11
N ALA A 75 -0.68 -10.67 15.10
CA ALA A 75 -0.95 -9.51 15.93
C ALA A 75 0.28 -9.10 16.75
N LEU A 76 0.92 -10.05 17.42
CA LEU A 76 2.14 -9.80 18.20
C LEU A 76 3.25 -9.24 17.31
N GLY A 77 3.49 -9.83 16.15
CA GLY A 77 4.49 -9.34 15.20
C GLY A 77 4.14 -7.97 14.61
N ALA A 78 2.86 -7.61 14.48
CA ALA A 78 2.45 -6.26 14.07
C ALA A 78 2.69 -5.23 15.17
N VAL A 79 2.39 -5.57 16.42
CA VAL A 79 2.67 -4.72 17.59
C VAL A 79 4.18 -4.55 17.81
N GLN A 80 4.96 -5.62 17.73
CA GLN A 80 6.42 -5.60 17.87
C GLN A 80 7.11 -4.74 16.79
N ARG A 81 6.61 -4.76 15.55
CA ARG A 81 7.12 -3.89 14.48
C ARG A 81 6.77 -2.41 14.71
N GLY A 82 5.71 -2.16 15.47
CA GLY A 82 5.23 -0.81 15.79
C GLY A 82 4.71 -0.02 14.57
N PRO A 83 4.11 1.16 14.81
CA PRO A 83 3.65 2.04 13.74
C PRO A 83 4.79 2.55 12.85
N GLY A 84 5.99 2.73 13.40
CA GLY A 84 7.11 3.41 12.74
C GLY A 84 7.50 2.77 11.40
N VAL A 85 7.69 1.45 11.37
CA VAL A 85 8.10 0.73 10.16
C VAL A 85 7.03 0.85 9.07
N PHE A 86 5.76 0.61 9.43
CA PHE A 86 4.67 0.69 8.48
C PHE A 86 4.46 2.13 7.96
N MET A 87 4.49 3.12 8.86
CA MET A 87 4.36 4.53 8.48
C MET A 87 5.54 5.01 7.64
N ALA A 88 6.75 4.48 7.86
CA ALA A 88 7.90 4.75 6.99
C ALA A 88 7.69 4.20 5.57
N VAL A 89 7.15 2.99 5.43
CA VAL A 89 6.78 2.43 4.11
C VAL A 89 5.73 3.31 3.43
N LEU A 90 4.66 3.67 4.14
CA LEU A 90 3.61 4.54 3.61
C LEU A 90 4.15 5.91 3.17
N ARG A 91 5.00 6.55 3.99
CA ARG A 91 5.66 7.81 3.63
C ARG A 91 6.56 7.63 2.40
N GLY A 92 7.30 6.52 2.32
CA GLY A 92 8.13 6.19 1.16
C GLY A 92 7.33 6.07 -0.13
N HIS A 93 6.19 5.37 -0.09
CA HIS A 93 5.27 5.29 -1.24
C HIS A 93 4.73 6.65 -1.65
N VAL A 94 4.27 7.45 -0.68
CA VAL A 94 3.73 8.78 -0.97
C VAL A 94 4.80 9.69 -1.56
N ALA A 95 6.01 9.71 -1.00
CA ALA A 95 7.12 10.48 -1.53
C ALA A 95 7.50 10.05 -2.95
N ALA A 96 7.66 8.74 -3.20
CA ALA A 96 8.04 8.21 -4.50
C ALA A 96 7.00 8.53 -5.60
N LEU A 97 5.70 8.51 -5.26
CA LEU A 97 4.64 8.91 -6.19
C LEU A 97 4.63 10.42 -6.45
N ARG A 98 4.85 11.25 -5.42
CA ARG A 98 4.92 12.72 -5.56
C ARG A 98 6.10 13.16 -6.42
N ASP A 99 7.24 12.49 -6.32
CA ASP A 99 8.44 12.77 -7.13
C ASP A 99 8.27 12.34 -8.60
N GLN A 100 7.15 11.72 -8.94
CA GLN A 100 6.84 11.19 -10.28
C GLN A 100 5.43 11.61 -10.72
N PRO A 101 5.16 12.91 -10.88
CA PRO A 101 3.81 13.42 -11.16
C PRO A 101 3.22 12.90 -12.49
N HIS A 102 4.07 12.52 -13.45
CA HIS A 102 3.64 11.90 -14.71
C HIS A 102 2.96 10.53 -14.51
N LEU A 103 3.15 9.88 -13.36
CA LEU A 103 2.46 8.64 -13.00
C LEU A 103 1.06 8.88 -12.45
N LEU A 104 0.67 10.12 -12.16
CA LEU A 104 -0.55 10.43 -11.41
C LEU A 104 -1.64 10.94 -12.34
N SER A 105 -2.83 10.35 -12.22
CA SER A 105 -4.06 10.98 -12.69
C SER A 105 -4.38 12.22 -11.84
N PRO A 106 -5.18 13.17 -12.33
CA PRO A 106 -5.57 14.36 -11.56
C PRO A 106 -6.21 14.00 -10.20
N ASP A 107 -7.09 13.00 -10.19
CA ASP A 107 -7.76 12.52 -8.97
C ASP A 107 -6.77 11.90 -7.99
N ALA A 108 -5.83 11.09 -8.50
CA ALA A 108 -4.80 10.48 -7.67
C ALA A 108 -3.85 11.54 -7.09
N ALA A 109 -3.49 12.57 -7.87
CA ALA A 109 -2.67 13.68 -7.41
C ALA A 109 -3.36 14.45 -6.27
N ALA A 110 -4.64 14.80 -6.43
CA ALA A 110 -5.42 15.49 -5.40
C ALA A 110 -5.54 14.64 -4.12
N ALA A 111 -5.82 13.34 -4.25
CA ALA A 111 -5.84 12.41 -3.12
C ALA A 111 -4.48 12.32 -2.42
N LEU A 112 -3.40 12.23 -3.20
CA LEU A 112 -2.03 12.12 -2.69
C LEU A 112 -1.59 13.39 -1.95
N ASP A 113 -2.04 14.57 -2.38
CA ASP A 113 -1.80 15.84 -1.68
C ASP A 113 -2.43 15.85 -0.28
N VAL A 114 -3.70 15.42 -0.18
CA VAL A 114 -4.39 15.34 1.12
C VAL A 114 -3.69 14.33 2.03
N VAL A 115 -3.33 13.14 1.52
CA VAL A 115 -2.62 12.11 2.29
C VAL A 115 -1.24 12.60 2.74
N SER A 116 -0.49 13.24 1.85
CA SER A 116 0.83 13.80 2.15
C SER A 116 0.74 14.89 3.23
N ALA A 117 -0.24 15.79 3.13
CA ALA A 117 -0.49 16.82 4.12
C ALA A 117 -0.90 16.24 5.49
N GLY A 118 -1.58 15.09 5.49
CA GLY A 118 -1.87 14.32 6.70
C GLY A 118 -0.60 13.73 7.32
N LEU A 119 0.27 13.11 6.52
CA LEU A 119 1.50 12.46 6.99
C LEU A 119 2.55 13.43 7.56
N SER A 120 2.60 14.67 7.07
CA SER A 120 3.52 15.71 7.55
C SER A 120 2.87 16.74 8.48
N GLY A 121 1.56 16.64 8.70
CA GLY A 121 0.77 17.65 9.40
C GLY A 121 0.34 17.29 10.81
N GLY A 122 -0.34 18.24 11.45
CA GLY A 122 -0.99 18.05 12.75
C GLY A 122 -2.28 17.23 12.67
N VAL A 123 -2.90 17.01 13.83
CA VAL A 123 -4.08 16.13 14.01
C VAL A 123 -5.23 16.47 13.04
N LEU A 124 -5.49 17.75 12.78
CA LEU A 124 -6.57 18.16 11.86
C LEU A 124 -6.35 17.66 10.43
N ARG A 125 -5.12 17.76 9.90
CA ARG A 125 -4.77 17.28 8.56
C ARG A 125 -4.81 15.75 8.50
N ARG A 126 -4.40 15.08 9.57
CA ARG A 126 -4.49 13.61 9.69
C ARG A 126 -5.94 13.14 9.64
N VAL A 127 -6.83 13.80 10.36
CA VAL A 127 -8.27 13.49 10.34
C VAL A 127 -8.87 13.76 8.95
N ALA A 128 -8.49 14.86 8.29
CA ALA A 128 -8.94 15.15 6.93
C ALA A 128 -8.52 14.04 5.93
N ALA A 129 -7.26 13.59 5.98
CA ALA A 129 -6.79 12.47 5.16
C ALA A 129 -7.57 11.17 5.40
N LEU A 130 -7.89 10.87 6.66
CA LEU A 130 -8.69 9.69 7.03
C LEU A 130 -10.15 9.74 6.56
N ARG A 131 -10.66 10.90 6.11
CA ARG A 131 -12.01 11.07 5.54
C ARG A 131 -12.07 10.83 4.03
N LEU A 132 -10.93 10.69 3.35
CA LEU A 132 -10.84 10.51 1.89
C LEU A 132 -11.43 9.18 1.37
N GLY A 133 -12.00 8.32 2.23
CA GLY A 133 -12.68 7.07 1.86
C GLY A 133 -11.78 5.92 1.40
N GLY A 134 -10.61 6.22 0.80
CA GLY A 134 -9.68 5.23 0.23
C GLY A 134 -8.62 4.67 1.20
N LEU A 135 -8.58 5.14 2.45
CA LEU A 135 -7.63 4.67 3.47
C LEU A 135 -8.26 3.57 4.34
N SER A 136 -8.51 2.41 3.75
CA SER A 136 -9.06 1.22 4.40
C SER A 136 -8.15 -0.01 4.20
N ARG A 137 -8.38 -1.06 4.98
CA ARG A 137 -7.70 -2.36 4.87
C ARG A 137 -8.74 -3.46 4.67
N GLN A 138 -8.30 -4.69 4.40
CA GLN A 138 -9.19 -5.81 4.06
C GLN A 138 -10.21 -6.08 5.17
N THR A 139 -9.82 -5.96 6.43
CA THR A 139 -10.72 -6.13 7.58
C THR A 139 -10.91 -4.82 8.35
N TRP A 140 -12.04 -4.71 9.06
CA TRP A 140 -12.36 -3.51 9.84
C TRP A 140 -11.38 -3.29 11.01
N HIS A 141 -10.95 -4.36 11.69
CA HIS A 141 -9.99 -4.26 12.79
C HIS A 141 -8.62 -3.77 12.32
N GLU A 142 -8.12 -4.30 11.19
CA GLU A 142 -6.88 -3.83 10.57
C GLU A 142 -7.02 -2.36 10.15
N THR A 143 -8.21 -1.97 9.65
CA THR A 143 -8.51 -0.58 9.31
C THR A 143 -8.44 0.33 10.54
N LEU A 144 -9.04 -0.06 11.67
CA LEU A 144 -8.97 0.73 12.90
C LEU A 144 -7.55 0.87 13.43
N LEU A 145 -6.78 -0.23 13.46
CA LEU A 145 -5.39 -0.21 13.88
C LEU A 145 -4.55 0.72 13.00
N PHE A 146 -4.72 0.63 11.68
CA PHE A 146 -4.09 1.53 10.72
C PHE A 146 -4.46 3.00 10.99
N ARG A 147 -5.75 3.30 11.18
CA ARG A 147 -6.23 4.68 11.44
C ARG A 147 -5.62 5.23 12.72
N TRP A 148 -5.50 4.41 13.77
CA TRP A 148 -4.83 4.80 15.00
C TRP A 148 -3.33 5.08 14.77
N TRP A 149 -2.61 4.19 14.07
CA TRP A 149 -1.22 4.43 13.70
C TRP A 149 -1.03 5.68 12.85
N PHE A 150 -1.94 5.95 11.92
CA PHE A 150 -1.93 7.15 11.09
C PHE A 150 -2.20 8.44 11.89
N LEU A 151 -2.89 8.36 13.03
CA LEU A 151 -3.10 9.51 13.91
C LEU A 151 -1.88 9.77 14.81
N VAL A 152 -1.25 8.71 15.30
CA VAL A 152 -0.19 8.78 16.32
C VAL A 152 1.22 8.86 15.72
N GLY A 153 1.47 8.26 14.55
CA GLY A 153 2.79 8.21 13.90
C GLY A 153 2.93 9.19 12.76
#